data_AF-A0A4R2IS26-F1
#
_entry.id   AF-A0A4R2IS26-F1
#
_cell.length_a   1.000
_cell.length_b   1.000
_cell.length_c   1.000
_cell.angle_alpha   90.00
_cell.angle_beta   90.00
_cell.angle_gamma   90.00
#
_symmetry.space_group_name_H-M   'P 1'
#
loop_
_entity.id
_entity.type
_entity.pdbx_description
1 polymer ?
#
loop_
_entity_poly.entity_id
_entity_poly.type
_entity_poly.pdbx_seq_one_letter_code
_entity_poly.pdbx_strand_id
1 'polypeptide(L)'
;MDPQPSTELTITDLGNELERYELAATLSPAEFDDYYAKEVELESRLLAFADQHVAELEFGQAKDMLGQIVSLNQEMRSVAGRQLDRADPGDVAYRERLVAAQEAATGLMMLIQGQIHQHQAEEHMLSGRLPDARSSLETAAACYGDLTSSATPHSAIGEIAQASMVTRIEFLDGTAAMQRGRYESAKEFFEEAYAKYGLFAEELARETEGVDDRFLSPVDHFQREFAEQSTYTCIMIKYLDFFCQIQAGNYEDAVAYVTDAVTLYEAWLNRAIAVSLPNVVQQVRRMELEYFRGWQAWGRAEQAIQLREWDECGNHIRNARKFWFISSDISRRHALLGVMTPQFQTANAEMLLRSTLRRRASEQRLHEEIGRLLEENRQLRTNITHYSGGTVTHGNKISVGRDAIGPITSGDDATVHTGAVTSSKTADSGATVIGTESATNTANLADLRALAEQLADLREVMAAGAATDGQRESVRQIELAEEQAKVGDGSRLKEHLKAAGRWALTVAERLALTAAETAIKSSLG
;
A
#
# COMPACT_ATOMS: atom_id res chain seq x y z
N MET A 1 -42.42 1.09 44.14
CA MET A 1 -43.06 0.34 43.05
C MET A 1 -42.02 0.29 41.97
N ASP A 2 -41.34 -0.85 41.82
CA ASP A 2 -40.45 -1.02 40.68
C ASP A 2 -41.31 -0.97 39.40
N PRO A 3 -40.91 -0.21 38.37
CA PRO A 3 -41.61 -0.22 37.11
C PRO A 3 -41.65 -1.67 36.62
N GLN A 4 -42.84 -2.20 36.36
CA GLN A 4 -42.93 -3.51 35.71
C GLN A 4 -42.15 -3.42 34.40
N PRO A 5 -41.27 -4.39 34.10
CA PRO A 5 -40.58 -4.41 32.82
C PRO A 5 -41.64 -4.43 31.74
N SER A 6 -41.71 -3.37 30.94
CA SER A 6 -42.48 -3.37 29.71
C SER A 6 -41.99 -4.56 28.89
N THR A 7 -42.89 -5.49 28.59
CA THR A 7 -42.57 -6.64 27.73
C THR A 7 -42.20 -6.08 26.37
N GLU A 8 -40.91 -5.94 26.08
CA GLU A 8 -40.43 -5.52 24.76
C GLU A 8 -40.94 -6.53 23.72
N LEU A 9 -41.74 -6.05 22.76
CA LEU A 9 -42.21 -6.87 21.65
C LEU A 9 -41.00 -7.39 20.88
N THR A 10 -41.01 -8.64 20.42
CA THR A 10 -39.95 -9.16 19.55
C THR A 10 -40.15 -8.66 18.11
N ILE A 11 -39.12 -8.79 17.25
CA ILE A 11 -39.24 -8.50 15.80
C ILE A 11 -40.42 -9.27 15.18
N THR A 12 -40.59 -10.52 15.57
CA THR A 12 -41.69 -11.37 15.10
C THR A 12 -43.04 -10.87 15.60
N ASP A 13 -43.13 -10.40 16.85
CA ASP A 13 -44.37 -9.84 17.38
C ASP A 13 -44.76 -8.56 16.65
N LEU A 14 -43.80 -7.65 16.42
CA LEU A 14 -44.02 -6.43 15.63
C LEU A 14 -44.48 -6.76 14.20
N GLY A 15 -43.82 -7.68 13.51
CA GLY A 15 -44.21 -8.10 12.16
C GLY A 15 -45.64 -8.67 12.10
N ASN A 16 -46.03 -9.50 13.07
CA ASN A 16 -47.39 -10.04 13.16
C ASN A 16 -48.44 -8.95 13.45
N GLU A 17 -48.08 -7.88 14.15
CA GLU A 17 -48.97 -6.76 14.41
C GLU A 17 -49.13 -5.86 13.17
N LEU A 18 -48.05 -5.60 12.44
CA LEU A 18 -48.08 -4.85 11.18
C LEU A 18 -48.94 -5.55 10.13
N GLU A 19 -48.83 -6.88 10.00
CA GLU A 19 -49.66 -7.66 9.06
C GLU A 19 -51.17 -7.44 9.29
N ARG A 20 -51.59 -7.28 10.55
CA ARG A 20 -53.01 -6.97 10.87
C ARG A 20 -53.45 -5.63 10.32
N TYR A 21 -52.59 -4.61 10.39
CA TYR A 21 -52.86 -3.28 9.84
C TYR A 21 -52.83 -3.29 8.31
N GLU A 22 -51.88 -3.99 7.71
CA GLU A 22 -51.73 -4.11 6.25
C GLU A 22 -52.94 -4.78 5.58
N LEU A 23 -53.51 -5.79 6.25
CA LEU A 23 -54.72 -6.51 5.82
C LEU A 23 -56.02 -5.72 6.07
N ALA A 24 -56.00 -4.69 6.91
CA ALA A 24 -57.18 -3.88 7.18
C ALA A 24 -57.58 -3.08 5.93
N ALA A 25 -58.88 -3.05 5.63
CA ALA A 25 -59.37 -2.26 4.51
C ALA A 25 -59.16 -0.77 4.77
N THR A 26 -59.58 -0.27 5.92
CA THR A 26 -59.48 1.15 6.28
C THR A 26 -58.84 1.27 7.64
N LEU A 27 -57.94 2.23 7.79
CA LEU A 27 -57.35 2.60 9.07
C LEU A 27 -57.89 3.97 9.46
N SER A 28 -58.33 4.12 10.70
CA SER A 28 -58.55 5.43 11.28
C SER A 28 -57.22 6.18 11.42
N PRO A 29 -57.24 7.52 11.59
CA PRO A 29 -56.00 8.28 11.79
C PRO A 29 -55.14 7.75 12.95
N ALA A 30 -55.76 7.35 14.07
CA ALA A 30 -55.05 6.81 15.23
C ALA A 30 -54.47 5.41 14.98
N GLU A 31 -55.19 4.55 14.23
CA GLU A 31 -54.67 3.23 13.84
C GLU A 31 -53.50 3.36 12.85
N PHE A 32 -53.56 4.33 11.93
CA PHE A 32 -52.45 4.61 11.04
C PHE A 32 -51.23 5.16 11.79
N ASP A 33 -51.43 6.04 12.78
CA ASP A 33 -50.33 6.55 13.62
C ASP A 33 -49.67 5.42 14.43
N ASP A 34 -50.44 4.47 14.97
CA ASP A 34 -49.91 3.28 15.67
C ASP A 34 -49.17 2.32 14.72
N TYR A 35 -49.76 2.04 13.53
CA TYR A 35 -49.10 1.28 12.46
C TYR A 35 -47.75 1.90 12.09
N TYR A 36 -47.74 3.21 11.82
CA TYR A 36 -46.54 3.94 11.44
C TYR A 36 -45.47 3.91 12.54
N ALA A 37 -45.86 4.10 13.80
CA ALA A 37 -44.93 4.02 14.93
C ALA A 37 -44.29 2.63 15.09
N LYS A 38 -45.09 1.56 14.94
CA LYS A 38 -44.61 0.17 15.01
C LYS A 38 -43.69 -0.20 13.85
N GLU A 39 -43.97 0.31 12.66
CA GLU A 39 -43.11 0.07 11.50
C GLU A 39 -41.74 0.73 11.70
N VAL A 40 -41.71 2.00 12.12
CA VAL A 40 -40.46 2.71 12.44
C VAL A 40 -39.67 1.98 13.54
N GLU A 41 -40.36 1.43 14.55
CA GLU A 41 -39.71 0.62 15.59
C GLU A 41 -39.07 -0.67 15.01
N LEU A 42 -39.79 -1.38 14.14
CA LEU A 42 -39.29 -2.58 13.48
C LEU A 42 -38.10 -2.27 12.57
N GLU A 43 -38.19 -1.21 11.76
CA GLU A 43 -37.10 -0.72 10.91
C GLU A 43 -35.85 -0.40 11.71
N SER A 44 -36.00 0.33 12.82
CA SER A 44 -34.88 0.70 13.69
C SER A 44 -34.17 -0.53 14.26
N ARG A 45 -34.94 -1.56 14.62
CA ARG A 45 -34.37 -2.84 15.11
C ARG A 45 -33.66 -3.59 14.00
N LEU A 46 -34.26 -3.68 12.81
CA LEU A 46 -33.64 -4.34 11.65
C LEU A 46 -32.35 -3.63 11.21
N LEU A 47 -32.33 -2.30 11.24
CA LEU A 47 -31.13 -1.50 10.97
C LEU A 47 -30.03 -1.80 11.98
N ALA A 48 -30.35 -1.83 13.27
CA ALA A 48 -29.39 -2.17 14.32
C ALA A 48 -28.81 -3.59 14.14
N PHE A 49 -29.63 -4.57 13.74
CA PHE A 49 -29.15 -5.91 13.40
C PHE A 49 -28.28 -5.91 12.14
N ALA A 50 -28.65 -5.17 11.10
CA ALA A 50 -27.84 -5.02 9.90
C ALA A 50 -26.46 -4.45 10.24
N ASP A 51 -26.40 -3.37 11.02
CA ASP A 51 -25.16 -2.76 11.52
C ASP A 51 -24.32 -3.74 12.33
N GLN A 52 -24.94 -4.56 13.18
CA GLN A 52 -24.24 -5.62 13.92
C GLN A 52 -23.61 -6.64 12.97
N HIS A 53 -24.37 -7.13 11.98
CA HIS A 53 -23.84 -8.09 11.00
C HIS A 53 -22.72 -7.49 10.16
N VAL A 54 -22.81 -6.21 9.77
CA VAL A 54 -21.72 -5.50 9.08
C VAL A 54 -20.48 -5.42 9.96
N ALA A 55 -20.64 -5.09 11.24
CA ALA A 55 -19.52 -5.05 12.19
C ALA A 55 -18.87 -6.43 12.37
N GLU A 56 -19.63 -7.51 12.23
CA GLU A 56 -19.17 -8.90 12.26
C GLU A 56 -18.67 -9.41 10.89
N LEU A 57 -18.69 -8.56 9.85
CA LEU A 57 -18.33 -8.85 8.46
C LEU A 57 -19.22 -9.92 7.80
N GLU A 58 -20.47 -10.04 8.27
CA GLU A 58 -21.51 -10.93 7.75
C GLU A 58 -22.41 -10.20 6.73
N PHE A 59 -21.79 -9.64 5.68
CA PHE A 59 -22.47 -8.79 4.70
C PHE A 59 -23.71 -9.43 4.06
N GLY A 60 -23.73 -10.76 3.89
CA GLY A 60 -24.91 -11.47 3.39
C GLY A 60 -26.14 -11.28 4.28
N GLN A 61 -25.98 -11.49 5.59
CA GLN A 61 -27.07 -11.35 6.56
C GLN A 61 -27.50 -9.90 6.72
N ALA A 62 -26.54 -8.96 6.72
CA ALA A 62 -26.85 -7.53 6.71
C ALA A 62 -27.71 -7.14 5.49
N LYS A 63 -27.35 -7.62 4.28
CA LYS A 63 -28.13 -7.38 3.06
C LYS A 63 -29.53 -7.97 3.13
N ASP A 64 -29.71 -9.14 3.74
CA ASP A 64 -31.04 -9.74 3.93
C ASP A 64 -31.92 -8.91 4.87
N MET A 65 -31.34 -8.33 5.94
CA MET A 65 -32.06 -7.43 6.86
C MET A 65 -32.43 -6.10 6.18
N LEU A 66 -31.49 -5.50 5.45
CA LEU A 66 -31.77 -4.30 4.64
C LEU A 66 -32.84 -4.57 3.57
N GLY A 67 -32.82 -5.75 2.96
CA GLY A 67 -33.86 -6.19 2.03
C GLY A 67 -35.25 -6.25 2.67
N GLN A 68 -35.35 -6.71 3.92
CA GLN A 68 -36.62 -6.69 4.67
C GLN A 68 -37.11 -5.27 4.94
N ILE A 69 -36.23 -4.32 5.26
CA ILE A 69 -36.59 -2.91 5.43
C ILE A 69 -37.15 -2.32 4.13
N VAL A 70 -36.53 -2.64 2.98
CA VAL A 70 -37.06 -2.23 1.68
C VAL A 70 -38.46 -2.81 1.45
N SER A 71 -38.71 -4.07 1.82
CA SER A 71 -40.04 -4.69 1.71
C SER A 71 -41.07 -4.04 2.63
N LEU A 72 -40.72 -3.72 3.88
CA LEU A 72 -41.60 -3.00 4.81
C LEU A 72 -42.03 -1.65 4.23
N ASN A 73 -41.06 -0.85 3.77
CA ASN A 73 -41.34 0.47 3.20
C ASN A 73 -42.15 0.41 1.89
N GLN A 74 -42.03 -0.67 1.11
CA GLN A 74 -42.90 -0.91 -0.04
C GLN A 74 -44.36 -1.10 0.40
N GLU A 75 -44.59 -1.83 1.49
CA GLU A 75 -45.92 -2.03 2.06
C GLU A 75 -46.45 -0.77 2.72
N MET A 76 -45.67 -0.02 3.51
CA MET A 76 -46.08 1.30 4.03
C MET A 76 -46.54 2.24 2.94
N ARG A 77 -45.76 2.32 1.85
CA ARG A 77 -46.12 3.15 0.70
C ARG A 77 -47.45 2.69 0.08
N SER A 78 -47.67 1.38 0.02
CA SER A 78 -48.90 0.77 -0.48
C SER A 78 -50.10 1.07 0.44
N VAL A 79 -49.94 0.88 1.76
CA VAL A 79 -50.95 1.17 2.78
C VAL A 79 -51.30 2.65 2.78
N ALA A 80 -50.31 3.54 2.84
CA ALA A 80 -50.50 4.99 2.82
C ALA A 80 -51.25 5.45 1.55
N GLY A 81 -50.89 4.92 0.38
CA GLY A 81 -51.61 5.18 -0.87
C GLY A 81 -53.07 4.72 -0.83
N ARG A 82 -53.33 3.49 -0.34
CA ARG A 82 -54.71 2.97 -0.17
C ARG A 82 -55.53 3.83 0.79
N GLN A 83 -54.95 4.28 1.89
CA GLN A 83 -55.64 5.17 2.84
C GLN A 83 -55.85 6.56 2.23
N LEU A 84 -54.90 7.09 1.45
CA LEU A 84 -55.01 8.41 0.82
C LEU A 84 -56.14 8.48 -0.21
N ASP A 85 -56.36 7.40 -0.96
CA ASP A 85 -57.48 7.26 -1.90
C ASP A 85 -58.84 7.22 -1.20
N ARG A 86 -58.87 6.81 0.08
CA ARG A 86 -60.10 6.62 0.88
C ARG A 86 -60.35 7.76 1.87
N ALA A 87 -59.32 8.54 2.20
CA ALA A 87 -59.38 9.62 3.16
C ALA A 87 -60.35 10.71 2.69
N ASP A 88 -61.16 11.22 3.62
CA ASP A 88 -62.07 12.34 3.38
C ASP A 88 -61.29 13.53 2.80
N PRO A 89 -61.67 14.07 1.62
CA PRO A 89 -61.06 15.28 1.07
C PRO A 89 -61.07 16.48 2.05
N GLY A 90 -61.97 16.50 3.03
CA GLY A 90 -62.03 17.52 4.08
C GLY A 90 -60.97 17.37 5.18
N ASP A 91 -60.38 16.19 5.37
CA ASP A 91 -59.35 15.95 6.40
C ASP A 91 -57.94 16.17 5.82
N VAL A 92 -57.62 17.44 5.60
CA VAL A 92 -56.34 17.87 5.01
C VAL A 92 -55.15 17.37 5.84
N ALA A 93 -55.25 17.43 7.17
CA ALA A 93 -54.15 17.05 8.07
C ALA A 93 -53.84 15.55 8.01
N TYR A 94 -54.86 14.68 7.92
CA TYR A 94 -54.60 13.26 7.73
C TYR A 94 -54.02 12.94 6.35
N ARG A 95 -54.52 13.59 5.29
CA ARG A 95 -53.99 13.42 3.93
C ARG A 95 -52.53 13.85 3.82
N GLU A 96 -52.16 14.98 4.42
CA GLU A 96 -50.76 15.46 4.48
C GLU A 96 -49.85 14.46 5.19
N ARG A 97 -50.31 13.85 6.30
CA ARG A 97 -49.56 12.78 6.99
C ARG A 97 -49.34 11.55 6.12
N LEU A 98 -50.36 11.11 5.38
CA LEU A 98 -50.25 9.96 4.48
C LEU A 98 -49.26 10.22 3.34
N VAL A 99 -49.27 11.43 2.76
CA VAL A 99 -48.29 11.85 1.75
C VAL A 99 -46.89 11.86 2.33
N ALA A 100 -46.70 12.46 3.52
CA ALA A 100 -45.41 12.51 4.19
C ALA A 100 -44.87 11.10 4.50
N ALA A 101 -45.73 10.16 4.92
CA ALA A 101 -45.34 8.77 5.15
C ALA A 101 -44.91 8.07 3.85
N GLN A 102 -45.64 8.28 2.75
CA GLN A 102 -45.28 7.74 1.43
C GLN A 102 -43.95 8.30 0.89
N GLU A 103 -43.69 9.59 1.09
CA GLU A 103 -42.43 10.24 0.71
C GLU A 103 -41.27 9.77 1.59
N ALA A 104 -41.48 9.67 2.90
CA ALA A 104 -40.49 9.15 3.84
C ALA A 104 -40.10 7.70 3.48
N ALA A 105 -41.09 6.84 3.23
CA ALA A 105 -40.85 5.45 2.85
C ALA A 105 -40.09 5.33 1.52
N THR A 106 -40.43 6.17 0.54
CA THR A 106 -39.71 6.21 -0.74
C THR A 106 -38.26 6.65 -0.56
N GLY A 107 -38.01 7.68 0.26
CA GLY A 107 -36.66 8.15 0.55
C GLY A 107 -35.83 7.10 1.29
N LEU A 108 -36.42 6.44 2.30
CA LEU A 108 -35.74 5.38 3.06
C LEU A 108 -35.40 4.18 2.15
N MET A 109 -36.30 3.74 1.27
CA MET A 109 -35.99 2.67 0.31
C MET A 109 -34.76 2.99 -0.56
N MET A 110 -34.66 4.21 -1.08
CA MET A 110 -33.51 4.63 -1.90
C MET A 110 -32.21 4.65 -1.09
N LEU A 111 -32.27 5.15 0.14
CA LEU A 111 -31.14 5.15 1.08
C LEU A 111 -30.65 3.72 1.35
N ILE A 112 -31.55 2.81 1.68
CA ILE A 112 -31.23 1.41 1.98
C ILE A 112 -30.66 0.68 0.75
N GLN A 113 -31.17 0.96 -0.45
CA GLN A 113 -30.62 0.41 -1.69
C GLN A 113 -29.17 0.86 -1.92
N GLY A 114 -28.86 2.12 -1.66
CA GLY A 114 -27.48 2.61 -1.68
C GLY A 114 -26.59 1.88 -0.66
N GLN A 115 -27.08 1.67 0.56
CA GLN A 115 -26.35 0.96 1.62
C GLN A 115 -26.08 -0.51 1.26
N ILE A 116 -27.02 -1.21 0.63
CA ILE A 116 -26.82 -2.58 0.14
C ILE A 116 -25.62 -2.63 -0.82
N HIS A 117 -25.55 -1.70 -1.77
CA HIS A 117 -24.44 -1.63 -2.73
C HIS A 117 -23.12 -1.18 -2.07
N GLN A 118 -23.18 -0.33 -1.05
CA GLN A 118 -22.03 0.02 -0.22
C GLN A 118 -21.44 -1.21 0.49
N HIS A 119 -22.28 -2.03 1.13
CA HIS A 119 -21.83 -3.28 1.78
C HIS A 119 -21.30 -4.32 0.79
N GLN A 120 -21.88 -4.39 -0.42
CA GLN A 120 -21.31 -5.19 -1.50
C GLN A 120 -19.91 -4.70 -1.87
N ALA A 121 -19.71 -3.38 -1.98
CA ALA A 121 -18.39 -2.83 -2.24
C ALA A 121 -17.37 -3.21 -1.15
N GLU A 122 -17.77 -3.14 0.11
CA GLU A 122 -16.92 -3.52 1.26
C GLU A 122 -16.52 -4.99 1.23
N GLU A 123 -17.48 -5.88 0.94
CA GLU A 123 -17.22 -7.31 0.72
C GLU A 123 -16.23 -7.52 -0.46
N HIS A 124 -16.40 -6.78 -1.55
CA HIS A 124 -15.48 -6.82 -2.69
C HIS A 124 -14.07 -6.30 -2.35
N MET A 125 -13.96 -5.22 -1.56
CA MET A 125 -12.68 -4.68 -1.10
C MET A 125 -11.92 -5.67 -0.21
N LEU A 126 -12.61 -6.26 0.76
CA LEU A 126 -12.02 -7.27 1.66
C LEU A 126 -11.59 -8.53 0.90
N SER A 127 -12.34 -8.90 -0.14
CA SER A 127 -11.96 -9.98 -1.05
C SER A 127 -10.92 -9.58 -2.12
N GLY A 128 -10.39 -8.34 -2.10
CA GLY A 128 -9.39 -7.86 -3.06
C GLY A 128 -9.88 -7.69 -4.50
N ARG A 129 -11.20 -7.74 -4.72
CA ARG A 129 -11.85 -7.55 -6.03
C ARG A 129 -12.12 -6.06 -6.27
N LEU A 130 -11.05 -5.27 -6.37
CA LEU A 130 -11.15 -3.80 -6.47
C LEU A 130 -12.02 -3.32 -7.65
N PRO A 131 -12.01 -3.95 -8.85
CA PRO A 131 -12.91 -3.54 -9.93
C PRO A 131 -14.40 -3.73 -9.59
N ASP A 132 -14.75 -4.86 -8.96
CA ASP A 132 -16.13 -5.13 -8.54
C ASP A 132 -16.56 -4.18 -7.41
N ALA A 133 -15.64 -3.87 -6.49
CA ALA A 133 -15.87 -2.89 -5.43
C ALA A 133 -16.18 -1.51 -6.01
N ARG A 134 -15.39 -1.07 -7.00
CA ARG A 134 -15.63 0.19 -7.70
C ARG A 134 -17.01 0.20 -8.36
N SER A 135 -17.36 -0.84 -9.12
CA SER A 135 -18.67 -0.94 -9.79
C SER A 135 -19.83 -0.88 -8.78
N SER A 136 -19.65 -1.47 -7.60
CA SER A 136 -20.65 -1.44 -6.53
C SER A 136 -20.77 -0.04 -5.92
N LEU A 137 -19.65 0.67 -5.69
CA LEU A 137 -19.67 2.08 -5.24
C LEU A 137 -20.30 3.02 -6.27
N GLU A 138 -20.03 2.81 -7.56
CA GLU A 138 -20.66 3.59 -8.64
C GLU A 138 -22.18 3.39 -8.65
N THR A 139 -22.63 2.16 -8.39
CA THR A 139 -24.07 1.84 -8.26
C THR A 139 -24.66 2.48 -6.99
N ALA A 140 -23.97 2.40 -5.85
CA ALA A 140 -24.39 3.07 -4.61
C ALA A 140 -24.50 4.60 -4.80
N ALA A 141 -23.50 5.23 -5.44
CA ALA A 141 -23.50 6.64 -5.75
C ALA A 141 -24.66 7.05 -6.67
N ALA A 142 -25.04 6.20 -7.63
CA ALA A 142 -26.21 6.43 -8.47
C ALA A 142 -27.51 6.37 -7.65
N CYS A 143 -27.68 5.37 -6.78
CA CYS A 143 -28.85 5.29 -5.88
C CYS A 143 -28.97 6.52 -4.98
N TYR A 144 -27.85 6.98 -4.40
CA TYR A 144 -27.84 8.19 -3.59
C TYR A 144 -28.09 9.46 -4.43
N GLY A 145 -27.62 9.51 -5.68
CA GLY A 145 -27.93 10.61 -6.61
C GLY A 145 -29.41 10.70 -6.98
N ASP A 146 -30.09 9.56 -7.14
CA ASP A 146 -31.55 9.51 -7.31
C ASP A 146 -32.26 10.03 -6.05
N LEU A 147 -31.75 9.70 -4.85
CA LEU A 147 -32.26 10.20 -3.59
C LEU A 147 -32.08 11.72 -3.44
N THR A 148 -30.89 12.25 -3.76
CA THR A 148 -30.59 13.69 -3.78
C THR A 148 -31.54 14.46 -4.70
N SER A 149 -31.87 13.87 -5.84
CA SER A 149 -32.77 14.48 -6.83
C SER A 149 -34.26 14.39 -6.45
N SER A 150 -34.58 13.63 -5.40
CA SER A 150 -35.95 13.44 -4.93
C SER A 150 -36.38 14.58 -3.99
N ALA A 151 -37.67 14.86 -3.93
CA ALA A 151 -38.25 15.81 -2.95
C ALA A 151 -38.49 15.16 -1.57
N THR A 152 -37.86 14.02 -1.29
CA THR A 152 -38.08 13.27 -0.04
C THR A 152 -37.32 13.91 1.14
N PRO A 153 -37.73 13.63 2.39
CA PRO A 153 -37.03 14.13 3.58
C PRO A 153 -35.55 13.71 3.69
N HIS A 154 -35.13 12.69 2.95
CA HIS A 154 -33.78 12.11 3.03
C HIS A 154 -32.81 12.67 1.98
N SER A 155 -33.23 13.66 1.16
CA SER A 155 -32.41 14.18 0.05
C SER A 155 -31.05 14.75 0.50
N ALA A 156 -31.00 15.46 1.63
CA ALA A 156 -29.76 16.00 2.19
C ALA A 156 -28.78 14.89 2.62
N ILE A 157 -29.30 13.79 3.20
CA ILE A 157 -28.49 12.61 3.54
C ILE A 157 -28.00 11.94 2.26
N GLY A 158 -28.83 11.88 1.21
CA GLY A 158 -28.47 11.39 -0.11
C GLY A 158 -27.28 12.13 -0.72
N GLU A 159 -27.25 13.46 -0.60
CA GLU A 159 -26.15 14.28 -1.14
C GLU A 159 -24.81 13.92 -0.49
N ILE A 160 -24.80 13.84 0.85
CA ILE A 160 -23.60 13.50 1.63
C ILE A 160 -23.16 12.05 1.33
N ALA A 161 -24.10 11.12 1.30
CA ALA A 161 -23.82 9.71 1.02
C ALA A 161 -23.28 9.52 -0.41
N GLN A 162 -23.84 10.23 -1.40
CA GLN A 162 -23.34 10.25 -2.77
C GLN A 162 -21.89 10.77 -2.83
N ALA A 163 -21.63 11.92 -2.21
CA ALA A 163 -20.30 12.53 -2.20
C ALA A 163 -19.26 11.61 -1.50
N SER A 164 -19.67 10.93 -0.43
CA SER A 164 -18.87 9.90 0.23
C SER A 164 -18.52 8.75 -0.71
N MET A 165 -19.48 8.20 -1.46
CA MET A 165 -19.20 7.10 -2.40
C MET A 165 -18.24 7.51 -3.51
N VAL A 166 -18.37 8.73 -4.05
CA VAL A 166 -17.42 9.28 -5.03
C VAL A 166 -16.01 9.38 -4.43
N THR A 167 -15.91 9.84 -3.19
CA THR A 167 -14.63 9.93 -2.47
C THR A 167 -14.02 8.55 -2.21
N ARG A 168 -14.83 7.53 -1.91
CA ARG A 168 -14.36 6.14 -1.79
C ARG A 168 -13.87 5.58 -3.14
N ILE A 169 -14.46 5.97 -4.27
CA ILE A 169 -13.97 5.61 -5.60
C ILE A 169 -12.58 6.22 -5.86
N GLU A 170 -12.39 7.49 -5.51
CA GLU A 170 -11.07 8.16 -5.60
C GLU A 170 -10.03 7.49 -4.69
N PHE A 171 -10.44 7.07 -3.49
CA PHE A 171 -9.60 6.29 -2.59
C PHE A 171 -9.17 4.95 -3.22
N LEU A 172 -10.07 4.26 -3.93
CA LEU A 172 -9.72 3.05 -4.69
C LEU A 172 -8.76 3.34 -5.84
N ASP A 173 -8.89 4.50 -6.50
CA ASP A 173 -7.94 4.95 -7.51
C ASP A 173 -6.54 5.21 -6.92
N GLY A 174 -6.46 5.81 -5.73
CA GLY A 174 -5.24 5.93 -4.96
C GLY A 174 -4.61 4.57 -4.62
N THR A 175 -5.43 3.63 -4.16
CA THR A 175 -5.00 2.24 -3.88
C THR A 175 -4.45 1.55 -5.14
N ALA A 176 -5.15 1.69 -6.27
CA ALA A 176 -4.72 1.13 -7.54
C ALA A 176 -3.47 1.82 -8.10
N ALA A 177 -3.26 3.11 -7.84
CA ALA A 177 -2.03 3.82 -8.18
C ALA A 177 -0.85 3.32 -7.34
N MET A 178 -1.05 3.15 -6.04
CA MET A 178 -0.05 2.60 -5.11
C MET A 178 0.39 1.19 -5.51
N GLN A 179 -0.56 0.29 -5.85
CA GLN A 179 -0.26 -1.07 -6.31
C GLN A 179 0.59 -1.12 -7.60
N ARG A 180 0.55 -0.05 -8.41
CA ARG A 180 1.37 0.10 -9.62
C ARG A 180 2.69 0.84 -9.36
N GLY A 181 3.02 1.15 -8.10
CA GLY A 181 4.22 1.88 -7.72
C GLY A 181 4.17 3.39 -8.03
N ARG A 182 2.99 3.96 -8.32
CA ARG A 182 2.80 5.39 -8.59
C ARG A 182 2.47 6.13 -7.29
N TYR A 183 3.44 6.23 -6.39
CA TYR A 183 3.21 6.70 -5.02
C TYR A 183 2.82 8.19 -4.93
N GLU A 184 3.39 9.06 -5.75
CA GLU A 184 3.01 10.49 -5.78
C GLU A 184 1.55 10.67 -6.18
N SER A 185 1.12 10.07 -7.30
CA SER A 185 -0.28 10.13 -7.72
C SER A 185 -1.23 9.48 -6.70
N ALA A 186 -0.82 8.37 -6.08
CA ALA A 186 -1.61 7.75 -5.02
C ALA A 186 -1.79 8.69 -3.81
N LYS A 187 -0.76 9.48 -3.50
CA LYS A 187 -0.77 10.43 -2.39
C LYS A 187 -1.74 11.57 -2.67
N GLU A 188 -1.72 12.13 -3.87
CA GLU A 188 -2.67 13.16 -4.29
C GLU A 188 -4.12 12.70 -4.11
N PHE A 189 -4.46 11.47 -4.54
CA PHE A 189 -5.80 10.91 -4.33
C PHE A 189 -6.17 10.77 -2.85
N PHE A 190 -5.24 10.32 -1.99
CA PHE A 190 -5.52 10.19 -0.56
C PHE A 190 -5.59 11.55 0.15
N GLU A 191 -4.79 12.54 -0.22
CA GLU A 191 -4.87 13.90 0.33
C GLU A 191 -6.21 14.56 -0.02
N GLU A 192 -6.66 14.39 -1.27
CA GLU A 192 -7.97 14.88 -1.70
C GLU A 192 -9.11 14.19 -0.94
N ALA A 193 -9.06 12.85 -0.82
CA ALA A 193 -10.06 12.09 -0.06
C ALA A 193 -10.08 12.48 1.43
N TYR A 194 -8.91 12.66 2.05
CA TYR A 194 -8.78 13.07 3.44
C TYR A 194 -9.42 14.44 3.69
N ALA A 195 -9.19 15.42 2.80
CA ALA A 195 -9.81 16.73 2.89
C ALA A 195 -11.34 16.65 2.79
N LYS A 196 -11.85 15.83 1.86
CA LYS A 196 -13.30 15.60 1.65
C LYS A 196 -13.98 14.99 2.87
N TYR A 197 -13.39 13.95 3.50
CA TYR A 197 -13.99 13.34 4.69
C TYR A 197 -14.14 14.31 5.88
N GLY A 198 -13.20 15.25 6.04
CA GLY A 198 -13.32 16.31 7.05
C GLY A 198 -14.52 17.22 6.78
N LEU A 199 -14.68 17.66 5.53
CA LEU A 199 -15.79 18.51 5.11
C LEU A 199 -17.14 17.80 5.28
N PHE A 200 -17.23 16.51 4.93
CA PHE A 200 -18.47 15.74 5.07
C PHE A 200 -18.89 15.58 6.53
N ALA A 201 -17.94 15.39 7.45
CA ALA A 201 -18.26 15.30 8.87
C ALA A 201 -18.82 16.63 9.41
N GLU A 202 -18.23 17.77 9.01
CA GLU A 202 -18.71 19.11 9.39
C GLU A 202 -20.08 19.44 8.78
N GLU A 203 -20.27 19.09 7.51
CA GLU A 203 -21.54 19.26 6.80
C GLU A 203 -22.65 18.42 7.41
N LEU A 204 -22.37 17.14 7.65
CA LEU A 204 -23.33 16.24 8.28
C LEU A 204 -23.70 16.72 9.69
N ALA A 205 -22.74 17.24 10.48
CA ALA A 205 -23.03 17.80 11.79
C ALA A 205 -23.92 19.05 11.74
N ARG A 206 -23.77 19.88 10.70
CA ARG A 206 -24.59 21.09 10.48
C ARG A 206 -26.00 20.74 10.02
N GLU A 207 -26.14 19.83 9.06
CA GLU A 207 -27.44 19.41 8.52
C GLU A 207 -28.27 18.64 9.55
N THR A 208 -27.65 18.14 10.62
CA THR A 208 -28.31 17.33 11.65
C THR A 208 -28.68 18.12 12.90
N GLU A 209 -28.35 19.41 12.93
CA GLU A 209 -28.78 20.31 14.00
C GLU A 209 -30.30 20.53 13.94
N GLY A 210 -31.02 19.90 14.87
CA GLY A 210 -32.48 19.99 14.98
C GLY A 210 -33.26 18.96 14.15
N VAL A 211 -32.56 17.95 13.60
CA VAL A 211 -33.21 16.80 12.96
C VAL A 211 -33.84 15.89 14.03
N ASP A 212 -34.99 15.30 13.71
CA ASP A 212 -35.72 14.35 14.56
C ASP A 212 -34.83 13.15 14.95
N ASP A 213 -34.93 12.70 16.21
CA ASP A 213 -34.15 11.59 16.78
C ASP A 213 -34.15 10.33 15.89
N ARG A 214 -35.23 10.12 15.13
CA ARG A 214 -35.38 8.99 14.20
C ARG A 214 -34.35 8.96 13.08
N PHE A 215 -33.80 10.10 12.68
CA PHE A 215 -32.76 10.17 11.65
C PHE A 215 -31.35 10.21 12.23
N LEU A 216 -31.18 10.23 13.56
CA LEU A 216 -29.85 10.29 14.18
C LEU A 216 -29.06 9.00 13.99
N SER A 217 -29.70 7.84 13.88
CA SER A 217 -28.97 6.58 13.71
C SER A 217 -28.15 6.51 12.41
N PRO A 218 -28.72 6.79 11.22
CA PRO A 218 -27.94 6.89 9.97
C PRO A 218 -26.86 7.97 10.02
N VAL A 219 -27.12 9.09 10.69
CA VAL A 219 -26.18 10.20 10.85
C VAL A 219 -24.98 9.77 11.69
N ASP A 220 -25.21 9.17 12.84
CA ASP A 220 -24.16 8.67 13.74
C ASP A 220 -23.31 7.61 13.04
N HIS A 221 -23.94 6.77 12.21
CA HIS A 221 -23.25 5.81 11.36
C HIS A 221 -22.28 6.52 10.41
N PHE A 222 -22.74 7.48 9.61
CA PHE A 222 -21.88 8.21 8.66
C PHE A 222 -20.79 9.03 9.36
N GLN A 223 -21.08 9.68 10.48
CA GLN A 223 -20.07 10.42 11.25
C GLN A 223 -18.95 9.49 11.73
N ARG A 224 -19.30 8.30 12.24
CA ARG A 224 -18.33 7.28 12.64
C ARG A 224 -17.54 6.79 11.44
N GLU A 225 -18.21 6.49 10.32
CA GLU A 225 -17.57 6.07 9.08
C GLU A 225 -16.55 7.11 8.59
N PHE A 226 -16.91 8.39 8.50
CA PHE A 226 -16.01 9.46 8.06
C PHE A 226 -14.81 9.63 8.99
N ALA A 227 -15.01 9.53 10.30
CA ALA A 227 -13.92 9.57 11.26
C ALA A 227 -12.95 8.38 11.09
N GLU A 228 -13.48 7.18 10.81
CA GLU A 228 -12.67 6.00 10.54
C GLU A 228 -11.93 6.11 9.20
N GLN A 229 -12.60 6.50 8.13
CA GLN A 229 -12.00 6.67 6.80
C GLN A 229 -10.97 7.80 6.78
N SER A 230 -11.22 8.92 7.47
CA SER A 230 -10.25 10.01 7.62
C SER A 230 -8.99 9.53 8.34
N THR A 231 -9.14 8.78 9.43
CA THR A 231 -8.00 8.19 10.16
C THR A 231 -7.19 7.27 9.24
N TYR A 232 -7.87 6.34 8.56
CA TYR A 232 -7.21 5.36 7.70
C TYR A 232 -6.51 6.02 6.51
N THR A 233 -7.15 7.02 5.89
CA THR A 233 -6.55 7.79 4.80
C THR A 233 -5.30 8.55 5.26
N CYS A 234 -5.31 9.14 6.45
CA CYS A 234 -4.13 9.78 7.04
C CYS A 234 -2.96 8.80 7.22
N ILE A 235 -3.25 7.58 7.69
CA ILE A 235 -2.24 6.51 7.78
C ILE A 235 -1.67 6.18 6.39
N MET A 236 -2.52 6.06 5.37
CA MET A 236 -2.09 5.76 4.01
C MET A 236 -1.23 6.87 3.41
N ILE A 237 -1.52 8.15 3.69
CA ILE A 237 -0.67 9.29 3.29
C ILE A 237 0.74 9.12 3.89
N LYS A 238 0.85 8.86 5.20
CA LYS A 238 2.15 8.63 5.87
C LYS A 238 2.89 7.42 5.29
N TYR A 239 2.16 6.39 4.90
CA TYR A 239 2.72 5.22 4.25
C TYR A 239 3.29 5.50 2.87
N LEU A 240 2.62 6.35 2.09
CA LEU A 240 3.12 6.77 0.79
C LEU A 240 4.32 7.70 0.92
N ASP A 241 4.31 8.63 1.88
CA ASP A 241 5.47 9.45 2.20
C ASP A 241 6.70 8.60 2.51
N PHE A 242 6.53 7.51 3.27
CA PHE A 242 7.58 6.52 3.48
C PHE A 242 8.17 5.99 2.16
N PHE A 243 7.35 5.53 1.22
CA PHE A 243 7.86 5.03 -0.06
C PHE A 243 8.50 6.10 -0.94
N CYS A 244 7.95 7.31 -0.97
CA CYS A 244 8.56 8.43 -1.67
C CYS A 244 9.96 8.75 -1.12
N GLN A 245 10.12 8.76 0.21
CA GLN A 245 11.43 8.98 0.84
C GLN A 245 12.41 7.81 0.61
N ILE A 246 11.93 6.57 0.61
CA ILE A 246 12.76 5.41 0.23
C ILE A 246 13.27 5.55 -1.22
N GLN A 247 12.41 5.94 -2.15
CA GLN A 247 12.80 6.17 -3.55
C GLN A 247 13.82 7.31 -3.70
N ALA A 248 13.72 8.34 -2.85
CA ALA A 248 14.69 9.43 -2.79
C ALA A 248 16.01 9.05 -2.09
N GLY A 249 16.08 7.90 -1.44
CA GLY A 249 17.24 7.47 -0.63
C GLY A 249 17.34 8.16 0.74
N ASN A 250 16.27 8.81 1.20
CA ASN A 250 16.18 9.51 2.48
C ASN A 250 15.64 8.57 3.57
N TYR A 251 16.47 7.61 4.00
CA TYR A 251 16.01 6.54 4.91
C TYR A 251 15.63 7.04 6.31
N GLU A 252 16.23 8.13 6.79
CA GLU A 252 15.86 8.75 8.08
C GLU A 252 14.41 9.26 8.07
N ASP A 253 14.07 10.10 7.10
CA ASP A 253 12.72 10.63 6.94
C ASP A 253 11.72 9.51 6.66
N ALA A 254 12.09 8.53 5.83
CA ALA A 254 11.27 7.36 5.57
C ALA A 254 10.89 6.64 6.88
N VAL A 255 11.88 6.36 7.73
CA VAL A 255 11.66 5.71 9.04
C VAL A 255 10.76 6.55 9.94
N ALA A 256 10.87 7.88 9.91
CA ALA A 256 9.98 8.77 10.64
C ALA A 256 8.52 8.62 10.16
N TYR A 257 8.27 8.73 8.85
CA TYR A 257 6.91 8.62 8.29
C TYR A 257 6.23 7.28 8.57
N VAL A 258 6.94 6.15 8.41
CA VAL A 258 6.35 4.83 8.73
C VAL A 258 6.17 4.64 10.24
N THR A 259 6.97 5.30 11.08
CA THR A 259 6.77 5.31 12.54
C THR A 259 5.51 6.08 12.93
N ASP A 260 5.26 7.23 12.29
CA ASP A 260 4.01 7.97 12.45
C ASP A 260 2.80 7.12 12.02
N ALA A 261 2.89 6.43 10.87
CA ALA A 261 1.85 5.53 10.38
C ALA A 261 1.55 4.40 11.39
N VAL A 262 2.58 3.75 11.93
CA VAL A 262 2.43 2.71 12.97
C VAL A 262 1.76 3.27 14.23
N THR A 263 2.17 4.46 14.68
CA THR A 263 1.60 5.11 15.88
C THR A 263 0.12 5.42 15.69
N LEU A 264 -0.27 5.95 14.53
CA LEU A 264 -1.66 6.20 14.17
C LEU A 264 -2.47 4.89 14.11
N TYR A 265 -1.90 3.82 13.54
CA TYR A 265 -2.54 2.50 13.50
C TYR A 265 -2.76 1.91 14.89
N GLU A 266 -1.77 2.03 15.78
CA GLU A 266 -1.89 1.57 17.18
C GLU A 266 -3.02 2.32 17.90
N ALA A 267 -3.09 3.64 17.74
CA ALA A 267 -4.19 4.43 18.28
C ALA A 267 -5.55 4.01 17.69
N TRP A 268 -5.60 3.72 16.39
CA TRP A 268 -6.82 3.25 15.72
C TRP A 268 -7.29 1.86 16.17
N LEU A 269 -6.36 0.93 16.38
CA LEU A 269 -6.64 -0.39 16.95
C LEU A 269 -7.07 -0.27 18.42
N ASN A 270 -6.40 0.57 19.23
CA ASN A 270 -6.76 0.78 20.63
C ASN A 270 -8.17 1.37 20.77
N ARG A 271 -8.58 2.28 19.88
CA ARG A 271 -9.97 2.75 19.82
C ARG A 271 -10.95 1.62 19.51
N ALA A 272 -10.63 0.75 18.55
CA ALA A 272 -11.45 -0.43 18.21
C ALA A 272 -11.69 -1.32 19.44
N ILE A 273 -10.62 -1.57 20.21
CA ILE A 273 -10.67 -2.37 21.44
C ILE A 273 -11.49 -1.65 22.51
N ALA A 274 -11.28 -0.34 22.70
CA ALA A 274 -11.98 0.44 23.72
C ALA A 274 -13.49 0.49 23.52
N VAL A 275 -13.96 0.54 22.27
CA VAL A 275 -15.40 0.49 21.94
C VAL A 275 -15.93 -0.93 21.74
N SER A 276 -15.12 -1.95 22.04
CA SER A 276 -15.48 -3.37 21.92
C SER A 276 -15.97 -3.76 20.53
N LEU A 277 -15.34 -3.25 19.46
CA LEU A 277 -15.65 -3.69 18.10
C LEU A 277 -15.48 -5.23 17.98
N PRO A 278 -16.19 -5.89 17.07
CA PRO A 278 -16.08 -7.34 16.90
C PRO A 278 -14.64 -7.81 16.72
N ASN A 279 -14.31 -8.97 17.31
CA ASN A 279 -12.94 -9.50 17.30
C ASN A 279 -12.39 -9.62 15.87
N VAL A 280 -13.23 -9.93 14.88
CA VAL A 280 -12.83 -10.01 13.48
C VAL A 280 -12.23 -8.68 12.98
N VAL A 281 -12.87 -7.55 13.29
CA VAL A 281 -12.38 -6.20 12.92
C VAL A 281 -11.09 -5.87 13.65
N GLN A 282 -11.00 -6.20 14.95
CA GLN A 282 -9.78 -6.00 15.73
C GLN A 282 -8.60 -6.81 15.14
N GLN A 283 -8.83 -8.05 14.71
CA GLN A 283 -7.80 -8.88 14.09
C GLN A 283 -7.37 -8.34 12.71
N VAL A 284 -8.29 -7.82 11.90
CA VAL A 284 -7.95 -7.17 10.61
C VAL A 284 -7.06 -5.94 10.85
N ARG A 285 -7.44 -5.05 11.79
CA ARG A 285 -6.60 -3.88 12.14
C ARG A 285 -5.25 -4.30 12.70
N ARG A 286 -5.20 -5.38 13.49
CA ARG A 286 -3.94 -5.94 14.00
C ARG A 286 -3.07 -6.52 12.88
N MET A 287 -3.66 -7.24 11.93
CA MET A 287 -2.97 -7.78 10.76
C MET A 287 -2.24 -6.67 10.00
N GLU A 288 -2.93 -5.56 9.76
CA GLU A 288 -2.37 -4.39 9.09
C GLU A 288 -1.30 -3.72 9.95
N LEU A 289 -1.55 -3.48 11.23
CA LEU A 289 -0.51 -2.94 12.13
C LEU A 289 0.79 -3.75 12.08
N GLU A 290 0.71 -5.09 12.13
CA GLU A 290 1.90 -5.94 12.01
C GLU A 290 2.54 -5.86 10.62
N TYR A 291 1.75 -5.66 9.56
CA TYR A 291 2.26 -5.37 8.23
C TYR A 291 3.08 -4.07 8.18
N PHE A 292 2.56 -2.98 8.77
CA PHE A 292 3.23 -1.69 8.88
C PHE A 292 4.49 -1.76 9.76
N ARG A 293 4.45 -2.50 10.87
CA ARG A 293 5.65 -2.76 11.69
C ARG A 293 6.73 -3.52 10.93
N GLY A 294 6.35 -4.41 10.02
CA GLY A 294 7.28 -5.08 9.12
C GLY A 294 8.01 -4.09 8.20
N TRP A 295 7.27 -3.14 7.60
CA TRP A 295 7.86 -2.06 6.80
C TRP A 295 8.73 -1.11 7.61
N GLN A 296 8.31 -0.74 8.83
CA GLN A 296 9.13 0.05 9.75
C GLN A 296 10.46 -0.65 10.06
N ALA A 297 10.41 -1.94 10.38
CA ALA A 297 11.62 -2.71 10.65
C ALA A 297 12.51 -2.82 9.41
N TRP A 298 11.95 -3.01 8.21
CA TRP A 298 12.73 -3.01 6.98
C TRP A 298 13.36 -1.63 6.67
N GLY A 299 12.61 -0.54 6.81
CA GLY A 299 13.15 0.82 6.64
C GLY A 299 14.32 1.11 7.59
N ARG A 300 14.25 0.65 8.84
CA ARG A 300 15.37 0.73 9.79
C ARG A 300 16.57 -0.14 9.37
N ALA A 301 16.34 -1.27 8.72
CA ALA A 301 17.43 -2.08 8.18
C ALA A 301 18.20 -1.36 7.07
N GLU A 302 17.49 -0.65 6.18
CA GLU A 302 18.11 0.16 5.13
C GLU A 302 18.82 1.39 5.71
N GLN A 303 18.23 2.06 6.71
CA GLN A 303 18.90 3.14 7.44
C GLN A 303 20.19 2.65 8.12
N ALA A 304 20.16 1.49 8.76
CA ALA A 304 21.33 0.89 9.40
C ALA A 304 22.46 0.58 8.39
N ILE A 305 22.12 0.17 7.16
CA ILE A 305 23.11 0.02 6.07
C ILE A 305 23.78 1.36 5.78
N GLN A 306 23.00 2.44 5.62
CA GLN A 306 23.53 3.78 5.35
C GLN A 306 24.45 4.29 6.49
N LEU A 307 24.09 3.98 7.74
CA LEU A 307 24.88 4.33 8.93
C LEU A 307 26.04 3.36 9.20
N ARG A 308 26.19 2.30 8.39
CA ARG A 308 27.20 1.23 8.54
C ARG A 308 27.07 0.42 9.83
N GLU A 309 25.86 0.31 10.35
CA GLU A 309 25.48 -0.47 11.52
C GLU A 309 25.08 -1.89 11.10
N TRP A 310 26.05 -2.68 10.65
CA TRP A 310 25.81 -3.97 10.01
C TRP A 310 25.03 -4.96 10.89
N ASP A 311 25.34 -5.02 12.19
CA ASP A 311 24.67 -5.94 13.11
C ASP A 311 23.20 -5.56 13.35
N GLU A 312 22.92 -4.25 13.47
CA GLU A 312 21.56 -3.74 13.61
C GLU A 312 20.72 -3.99 12.36
N CYS A 313 21.30 -3.85 11.17
CA CYS A 313 20.63 -4.25 9.93
C CYS A 313 20.14 -5.72 10.01
N GLY A 314 20.98 -6.63 10.52
CA GLY A 314 20.61 -8.04 10.72
C GLY A 314 19.47 -8.23 11.73
N ASN A 315 19.46 -7.48 12.83
CA ASN A 315 18.38 -7.47 13.81
C ASN A 315 17.06 -6.99 13.19
N HIS A 316 17.10 -5.88 12.47
CA HIS A 316 15.95 -5.26 11.83
C HIS A 316 15.32 -6.17 10.76
N ILE A 317 16.12 -6.87 9.95
CA ILE A 317 15.62 -7.85 8.97
C ILE A 317 14.90 -9.02 9.64
N ARG A 318 15.42 -9.54 10.77
CA ARG A 318 14.73 -10.59 11.55
C ARG A 318 13.38 -10.10 12.08
N ASN A 319 13.33 -8.86 12.57
CA ASN A 319 12.10 -8.25 13.05
C ASN A 319 11.08 -8.05 11.93
N ALA A 320 11.50 -7.54 10.77
CA ALA A 320 10.64 -7.39 9.60
C ALA A 320 10.01 -8.73 9.18
N ARG A 321 10.82 -9.79 9.07
CA ARG A 321 10.34 -11.15 8.78
C ARG A 321 9.33 -11.63 9.82
N LYS A 322 9.59 -11.42 11.11
CA LYS A 322 8.68 -11.81 12.20
C LYS A 322 7.32 -11.12 12.06
N PHE A 323 7.31 -9.81 11.86
CA PHE A 323 6.07 -9.04 11.76
C PHE A 323 5.25 -9.40 10.52
N TRP A 324 5.88 -9.51 9.35
CA TRP A 324 5.20 -9.97 8.15
C TRP A 324 4.70 -11.40 8.23
N PHE A 325 5.40 -12.29 8.95
CA PHE A 325 4.90 -13.63 9.24
C PHE A 325 3.62 -13.60 10.09
N ILE A 326 3.58 -12.78 11.15
CA ILE A 326 2.38 -12.62 12.00
C ILE A 326 1.21 -12.07 11.18
N SER A 327 1.45 -11.03 10.37
CA SER A 327 0.45 -10.46 9.47
C SER A 327 -0.10 -11.51 8.49
N SER A 328 0.78 -12.28 7.84
CA SER A 328 0.39 -13.35 6.91
C SER A 328 -0.40 -14.48 7.60
N ASP A 329 -0.04 -14.84 8.83
CA ASP A 329 -0.78 -15.84 9.61
C ASP A 329 -2.20 -15.38 9.93
N ILE A 330 -2.37 -14.14 10.40
CA ILE A 330 -3.70 -13.56 10.65
C ILE A 330 -4.51 -13.52 9.36
N SER A 331 -3.93 -13.01 8.27
CA SER A 331 -4.57 -12.97 6.95
C SER A 331 -5.05 -14.35 6.48
N ARG A 332 -4.22 -15.38 6.64
CA ARG A 332 -4.57 -16.76 6.27
C ARG A 332 -5.74 -17.30 7.09
N ARG A 333 -5.77 -17.01 8.40
CA ARG A 333 -6.89 -17.39 9.27
C ARG A 333 -8.20 -16.71 8.83
N HIS A 334 -8.17 -15.43 8.46
CA HIS A 334 -9.34 -14.74 7.93
C HIS A 334 -9.77 -15.26 6.55
N ALA A 335 -8.83 -15.62 5.69
CA ALA A 335 -9.14 -16.23 4.40
C ALA A 335 -9.85 -17.58 4.54
N LEU A 336 -9.46 -18.39 5.53
CA LEU A 336 -10.16 -19.64 5.86
C LEU A 336 -11.60 -19.42 6.37
N LEU A 337 -11.86 -18.24 6.96
CA LEU A 337 -13.20 -17.83 7.39
C LEU A 337 -13.99 -17.10 6.29
N GLY A 338 -13.44 -16.95 5.09
CA GLY A 338 -14.08 -16.22 3.98
C GLY A 338 -14.13 -14.70 4.16
N VAL A 339 -13.43 -14.16 5.17
CA VAL A 339 -13.51 -12.73 5.53
C VAL A 339 -12.65 -11.87 4.61
N MET A 340 -11.48 -12.36 4.20
CA MET A 340 -10.55 -11.61 3.34
C MET A 340 -9.82 -12.53 2.38
N THR A 341 -9.46 -12.01 1.21
CA THR A 341 -8.53 -12.73 0.33
C THR A 341 -7.09 -12.42 0.75
N PRO A 342 -6.17 -13.39 0.78
CA PRO A 342 -4.78 -13.12 1.14
C PRO A 342 -4.17 -12.17 0.11
N GLN A 343 -4.02 -10.89 0.45
CA GLN A 343 -3.38 -9.92 -0.44
C GLN A 343 -1.85 -9.96 -0.31
N PHE A 344 -1.33 -10.43 0.84
CA PHE A 344 0.11 -10.35 1.09
C PHE A 344 0.88 -11.55 0.53
N GLN A 345 1.64 -11.29 -0.53
CA GLN A 345 2.60 -12.23 -1.09
C GLN A 345 3.87 -12.22 -0.24
N THR A 346 3.95 -13.12 0.74
CA THR A 346 5.15 -13.37 1.56
C THR A 346 6.42 -13.58 0.73
N ALA A 347 6.28 -14.06 -0.50
CA ALA A 347 7.37 -14.22 -1.46
C ALA A 347 8.07 -12.88 -1.80
N ASN A 348 7.30 -11.80 -2.02
CA ASN A 348 7.87 -10.49 -2.36
C ASN A 348 8.62 -9.89 -1.18
N ALA A 349 8.08 -10.07 0.04
CA ALA A 349 8.71 -9.64 1.27
C ALA A 349 10.05 -10.35 1.50
N GLU A 350 10.08 -11.66 1.34
CA GLU A 350 11.31 -12.45 1.51
C GLU A 350 12.37 -12.10 0.45
N MET A 351 11.95 -11.87 -0.80
CA MET A 351 12.83 -11.38 -1.86
C MET A 351 13.45 -10.02 -1.50
N LEU A 352 12.65 -9.10 -0.98
CA LEU A 352 13.10 -7.79 -0.50
C LEU A 352 14.13 -7.94 0.63
N LEU A 353 13.87 -8.78 1.64
CA LEU A 353 14.83 -9.01 2.74
C LEU A 353 16.15 -9.60 2.25
N ARG A 354 16.11 -10.55 1.32
CA ARG A 354 17.32 -11.14 0.72
C ARG A 354 18.10 -10.12 -0.10
N SER A 355 17.41 -9.27 -0.87
CA SER A 355 18.00 -8.13 -1.57
C SER A 355 18.76 -7.22 -0.61
N THR A 356 18.13 -6.79 0.49
CA THR A 356 18.75 -5.94 1.52
C THR A 356 19.97 -6.61 2.17
N LEU A 357 19.92 -7.92 2.45
CA LEU A 357 21.08 -8.67 2.97
C LEU A 357 22.25 -8.70 1.99
N ARG A 358 21.98 -8.89 0.69
CA ARG A 358 23.02 -8.87 -0.36
C ARG A 358 23.65 -7.49 -0.48
N ARG A 359 22.81 -6.45 -0.49
CA ARG A 359 23.27 -5.05 -0.48
C ARG A 359 24.16 -4.78 0.72
N ARG A 360 23.71 -5.12 1.94
CA ARG A 360 24.51 -5.01 3.18
C ARG A 360 25.87 -5.68 3.01
N ALA A 361 25.92 -6.93 2.57
CA ALA A 361 27.18 -7.67 2.39
C ALA A 361 28.09 -7.03 1.33
N SER A 362 27.51 -6.43 0.28
CA SER A 362 28.26 -5.68 -0.72
C SER A 362 28.87 -4.41 -0.14
N GLU A 363 28.06 -3.57 0.51
CA GLU A 363 28.51 -2.31 1.11
C GLU A 363 29.54 -2.52 2.22
N GLN A 364 29.35 -3.54 3.06
CA GLN A 364 30.31 -3.92 4.09
C GLN A 364 31.69 -4.25 3.46
N ARG A 365 31.73 -5.11 2.43
CA ARG A 365 32.98 -5.47 1.73
C ARG A 365 33.65 -4.25 1.09
N LEU A 366 32.86 -3.36 0.47
CA LEU A 366 33.40 -2.14 -0.14
C LEU A 366 34.02 -1.22 0.91
N HIS A 367 33.39 -1.07 2.08
CA HIS A 367 33.95 -0.25 3.16
C HIS A 367 35.19 -0.86 3.80
N GLU A 368 35.24 -2.18 3.99
CA GLU A 368 36.44 -2.90 4.42
C GLU A 368 37.60 -2.68 3.43
N GLU A 369 37.31 -2.76 2.13
CA GLU A 369 38.29 -2.54 1.05
C GLU A 369 38.79 -1.10 1.01
N ILE A 370 37.89 -0.10 1.13
CA ILE A 370 38.27 1.31 1.24
C ILE A 370 39.17 1.53 2.46
N GLY A 371 38.82 0.94 3.61
CA GLY A 371 39.63 1.00 4.82
C GLY A 371 41.04 0.45 4.61
N ARG A 372 41.14 -0.71 3.95
CA ARG A 372 42.41 -1.35 3.57
C ARG A 372 43.25 -0.45 2.67
N LEU A 373 42.67 0.10 1.61
CA LEU A 373 43.37 0.97 0.65
C LEU A 373 43.82 2.29 1.29
N LEU A 374 43.04 2.86 2.21
CA LEU A 374 43.42 4.07 2.95
C LEU A 374 44.61 3.81 3.88
N GLU A 375 44.66 2.65 4.53
CA GLU A 375 45.78 2.24 5.37
C GLU A 375 47.05 2.00 4.52
N GLU A 376 46.92 1.31 3.40
CA GLU A 376 48.03 1.13 2.44
C GLU A 376 48.56 2.48 1.94
N ASN A 377 47.67 3.42 1.58
CA ASN A 377 48.07 4.77 1.16
C ASN A 377 48.80 5.53 2.29
N ARG A 378 48.34 5.39 3.54
CA ARG A 378 48.99 5.98 4.71
C ARG A 378 50.39 5.41 4.90
N GLN A 379 50.58 4.11 4.78
CA GLN A 379 51.89 3.45 4.87
C GLN A 379 52.83 3.91 3.76
N LEU A 380 52.34 4.00 2.52
CA LEU A 380 53.11 4.52 1.38
C LEU A 380 53.55 5.98 1.61
N ARG A 381 52.68 6.84 2.15
CA ARG A 381 53.04 8.23 2.49
C ARG A 381 54.12 8.32 3.56
N THR A 382 54.04 7.50 4.62
CA THR A 382 55.06 7.41 5.66
C THR A 382 56.40 6.97 5.08
N ASN A 383 56.39 5.95 4.21
CA ASN A 383 57.59 5.47 3.53
C ASN A 383 58.23 6.56 2.66
N ILE A 384 57.44 7.29 1.87
CA ILE A 384 57.95 8.40 1.04
C ILE A 384 58.59 9.49 1.90
N THR A 385 58.02 9.83 3.07
CA THR A 385 58.60 10.85 3.97
C THR A 385 59.94 10.38 4.55
N HIS A 386 60.09 9.09 4.83
CA HIS A 386 61.38 8.54 5.26
C HIS A 386 62.44 8.58 4.14
N TYR A 387 62.03 8.42 2.88
CA TYR A 387 62.95 8.55 1.74
C TYR A 387 63.27 9.99 1.36
N SER A 388 62.39 10.96 1.60
CA SER A 388 62.62 12.39 1.26
C SER A 388 63.29 13.20 2.38
N GLY A 389 63.16 12.77 3.65
CA GLY A 389 63.79 13.41 4.81
C GLY A 389 65.21 12.91 5.13
N GLY A 390 65.64 11.81 4.53
CA GLY A 390 67.03 11.37 4.59
C GLY A 390 67.89 12.23 3.67
N THR A 391 68.69 13.14 4.23
CA THR A 391 69.90 13.62 3.54
C THR A 391 70.75 12.40 3.22
N VAL A 392 70.63 11.91 1.99
CA VAL A 392 71.49 10.87 1.45
C VAL A 392 72.89 11.46 1.38
N THR A 393 73.66 11.29 2.45
CA THR A 393 75.11 11.54 2.47
C THR A 393 75.77 10.36 1.76
N HIS A 394 75.65 10.34 0.43
CA HIS A 394 76.60 9.59 -0.39
C HIS A 394 77.94 10.33 -0.35
N GLY A 395 79.01 9.59 -0.06
CA GLY A 395 80.35 10.11 0.22
C GLY A 395 80.76 11.33 -0.63
N ASN A 396 81.17 12.38 0.06
CA ASN A 396 81.85 13.58 -0.42
C ASN A 396 81.20 14.44 -1.53
N LYS A 397 79.94 14.23 -1.92
CA LYS A 397 79.21 15.20 -2.76
C LYS A 397 77.79 15.39 -2.26
N ILE A 398 77.57 16.50 -1.54
CA ILE A 398 76.25 17.01 -1.21
C ILE A 398 75.66 17.61 -2.49
N SER A 399 74.80 16.87 -3.19
CA SER A 399 73.93 17.43 -4.22
C SER A 399 72.64 17.93 -3.55
N VAL A 400 72.58 19.24 -3.31
CA VAL A 400 71.36 19.92 -2.87
C VAL A 400 70.33 19.86 -3.99
N GLY A 401 69.21 19.19 -3.75
CA GLY A 401 68.03 19.26 -4.64
C GLY A 401 67.55 20.69 -4.73
N ARG A 402 67.35 21.18 -5.96
CA ARG A 402 67.27 22.59 -6.37
C ARG A 402 66.09 23.40 -5.81
N ASP A 403 65.20 22.84 -4.98
CA ASP A 403 63.97 23.52 -4.55
C ASP A 403 63.86 23.71 -3.03
N ALA A 404 64.99 23.81 -2.33
CA ALA A 404 65.01 24.33 -0.97
C ALA A 404 64.94 25.88 -1.02
N ILE A 405 63.71 26.42 -1.01
CA ILE A 405 63.45 27.84 -0.73
C ILE A 405 63.72 28.09 0.76
N GLY A 406 64.99 28.20 1.12
CA GLY A 406 65.45 28.82 2.37
C GLY A 406 66.19 30.11 2.03
N PRO A 407 66.24 31.11 2.93
CA PRO A 407 66.96 32.35 2.69
C PRO A 407 68.45 32.04 2.56
N ILE A 408 68.96 32.04 1.32
CA ILE A 408 70.38 31.88 1.03
C ILE A 408 71.08 33.17 1.48
N THR A 409 71.82 33.09 2.59
CA THR A 409 72.81 34.10 2.95
C THR A 409 73.92 34.08 1.91
N SER A 410 74.06 35.18 1.18
CA SER A 410 75.05 35.40 0.13
C SER A 410 76.48 35.12 0.59
N GLY A 411 77.15 34.23 -0.12
CA GLY A 411 78.58 34.00 -0.01
C GLY A 411 79.02 32.91 -0.97
N ASP A 412 79.63 33.32 -2.06
CA ASP A 412 80.39 32.55 -3.06
C ASP A 412 79.66 31.90 -4.25
N ASP A 413 80.32 32.13 -5.39
CA ASP A 413 79.94 31.92 -6.78
C ASP A 413 79.36 30.53 -7.11
N ALA A 414 78.13 30.51 -7.63
CA ALA A 414 77.58 29.38 -8.37
C ALA A 414 77.09 29.84 -9.74
N THR A 415 77.80 29.40 -10.78
CA THR A 415 77.45 29.58 -12.19
C THR A 415 76.18 28.81 -12.53
N VAL A 416 75.12 29.53 -12.88
CA VAL A 416 73.83 28.97 -13.30
C VAL A 416 73.91 28.52 -14.76
N HIS A 417 73.85 27.21 -15.01
CA HIS A 417 73.55 26.69 -16.35
C HIS A 417 72.04 26.75 -16.60
N THR A 418 71.62 27.70 -17.44
CA THR A 418 70.28 27.76 -18.05
C THR A 418 70.28 26.92 -19.32
N GLY A 419 69.88 25.65 -19.20
CA GLY A 419 69.63 24.79 -20.35
C GLY A 419 68.35 25.22 -21.08
N ALA A 420 68.52 25.79 -22.27
CA ALA A 420 67.45 26.15 -23.19
C ALA A 420 66.70 24.90 -23.68
N VAL A 421 65.38 24.85 -23.43
CA VAL A 421 64.48 23.87 -24.02
C VAL A 421 64.27 24.26 -25.49
N THR A 422 65.01 23.62 -26.39
CA THR A 422 64.76 23.69 -27.82
C THR A 422 63.74 22.64 -28.24
N SER A 423 62.66 23.13 -28.84
CA SER A 423 61.70 22.37 -29.62
C SER A 423 62.39 21.60 -30.75
N SER A 424 62.40 20.27 -30.65
CA SER A 424 62.80 19.37 -31.73
C SER A 424 61.56 18.66 -32.29
N LYS A 425 61.33 18.91 -33.58
CA LYS A 425 60.34 18.29 -34.45
C LYS A 425 61.11 17.33 -35.37
N THR A 426 60.44 16.27 -35.85
CA THR A 426 60.89 15.23 -36.81
C THR A 426 61.70 14.09 -36.20
N ALA A 427 61.60 12.84 -36.63
CA ALA A 427 60.64 12.07 -37.41
C ALA A 427 61.10 10.60 -37.29
N ASP A 428 60.17 9.67 -37.53
CA ASP A 428 60.42 8.39 -38.20
C ASP A 428 61.35 7.37 -37.51
N SER A 429 60.75 6.38 -36.84
CA SER A 429 61.32 5.04 -36.67
C SER A 429 60.19 4.06 -36.32
N GLY A 430 60.03 3.04 -37.15
CA GLY A 430 58.90 2.11 -37.17
C GLY A 430 58.62 1.43 -35.83
N ALA A 431 57.42 1.65 -35.32
CA ALA A 431 56.84 0.88 -34.23
C ALA A 431 56.02 -0.26 -34.83
N THR A 432 56.53 -1.48 -34.65
CA THR A 432 55.76 -2.72 -34.78
C THR A 432 54.51 -2.61 -33.91
N VAL A 433 53.35 -2.62 -34.55
CA VAL A 433 52.04 -2.67 -33.91
C VAL A 433 51.91 -4.00 -33.18
N ILE A 434 52.21 -4.00 -31.88
CA ILE A 434 51.77 -5.04 -30.95
C ILE A 434 50.32 -4.68 -30.61
N GLY A 435 49.40 -5.51 -31.08
CA GLY A 435 47.96 -5.33 -30.96
C GLY A 435 47.51 -5.05 -29.53
N THR A 436 46.84 -3.93 -29.37
CA THR A 436 46.01 -3.55 -28.22
C THR A 436 44.70 -4.36 -28.23
N GLU A 437 44.78 -5.68 -28.01
CA GLU A 437 43.61 -6.56 -27.82
C GLU A 437 43.34 -6.92 -26.35
N SER A 438 44.15 -6.46 -25.39
CA SER A 438 43.99 -6.83 -23.97
C SER A 438 43.07 -5.93 -23.14
N ALA A 439 42.61 -4.78 -23.66
CA ALA A 439 41.76 -3.85 -22.90
C ALA A 439 40.24 -4.10 -23.06
N THR A 440 39.83 -4.88 -24.06
CA THR A 440 38.42 -5.25 -24.30
C THR A 440 37.97 -6.48 -23.51
N ASN A 441 38.90 -7.28 -22.98
CA ASN A 441 38.55 -8.51 -22.23
C ASN A 441 38.17 -8.27 -20.76
N THR A 442 38.70 -7.24 -20.11
CA THR A 442 38.41 -6.98 -18.69
C THR A 442 37.04 -6.36 -18.45
N ALA A 443 36.56 -5.53 -19.38
CA ALA A 443 35.19 -5.00 -19.32
C ALA A 443 34.14 -6.12 -19.42
N ASN A 444 34.35 -7.10 -20.30
CA ASN A 444 33.44 -8.23 -20.47
C ASN A 444 33.36 -9.15 -19.23
N LEU A 445 34.45 -9.28 -18.46
CA LEU A 445 34.48 -10.15 -17.28
C LEU A 445 33.63 -9.62 -16.11
N ALA A 446 33.62 -8.30 -15.91
CA ALA A 446 32.79 -7.68 -14.87
C ALA A 446 31.29 -7.87 -15.19
N ASP A 447 30.91 -7.68 -16.45
CA ASP A 447 29.54 -7.86 -16.93
C ASP A 447 29.08 -9.32 -16.83
N LEU A 448 29.96 -10.28 -17.14
CA LEU A 448 29.66 -11.71 -17.03
C LEU A 448 29.47 -12.15 -15.57
N ARG A 449 30.19 -11.55 -14.62
CA ARG A 449 30.01 -11.85 -13.19
C ARG A 449 28.68 -11.34 -12.67
N ALA A 450 28.30 -10.12 -13.03
CA ALA A 450 26.98 -9.56 -12.69
C ALA A 450 25.84 -10.39 -13.33
N LEU A 451 26.03 -10.82 -14.58
CA LEU A 451 25.10 -11.72 -15.25
C LEU A 451 24.97 -13.07 -14.51
N ALA A 452 26.06 -13.67 -14.06
CA ALA A 452 26.03 -14.92 -13.31
C ALA A 452 25.20 -14.80 -12.01
N GLU A 453 25.32 -13.68 -11.30
CA GLU A 453 24.53 -13.42 -10.09
C GLU A 453 23.03 -13.32 -10.41
N GLN A 454 22.65 -12.62 -11.49
CA GLN A 454 21.25 -12.56 -11.91
C GLN A 454 20.71 -13.89 -12.43
N LEU A 455 21.54 -14.71 -13.10
CA LEU A 455 21.14 -16.05 -13.54
C LEU A 455 20.93 -17.00 -12.37
N ALA A 456 21.68 -16.85 -11.27
CA ALA A 456 21.48 -17.62 -10.06
C ALA A 456 20.12 -17.30 -9.40
N ASP A 457 19.76 -16.02 -9.31
CA ASP A 457 18.44 -15.59 -8.81
C ASP A 457 17.31 -16.13 -9.70
N LEU A 458 17.48 -16.01 -11.02
CA LEU A 458 16.52 -16.50 -12.00
C LEU A 458 16.30 -18.02 -11.87
N ARG A 459 17.39 -18.79 -11.69
CA ARG A 459 17.35 -20.24 -11.47
C ARG A 459 16.53 -20.60 -10.24
N GLU A 460 16.76 -19.93 -9.11
CA GLU A 460 16.05 -20.22 -7.85
C GLU A 460 14.54 -20.02 -8.00
N VAL A 461 14.12 -18.90 -8.60
CA VAL A 461 12.69 -18.59 -8.81
C VAL A 461 12.07 -19.56 -9.82
N MET A 462 12.75 -19.84 -10.93
CA MET A 462 12.25 -20.79 -11.92
C MET A 462 12.13 -22.21 -11.35
N ALA A 463 13.08 -22.64 -10.52
CA ALA A 463 13.06 -23.96 -9.87
C ALA A 463 11.83 -24.12 -8.98
N ALA A 464 11.45 -23.08 -8.23
CA ALA A 464 10.26 -23.10 -7.39
C ALA A 464 8.94 -23.18 -8.20
N GLY A 465 8.93 -22.64 -9.42
CA GLY A 465 7.75 -22.60 -10.30
C GLY A 465 7.67 -23.70 -11.37
N ALA A 466 8.66 -24.58 -11.47
CA ALA A 466 8.75 -25.58 -12.55
C ALA A 466 7.82 -26.78 -12.30
N ALA A 467 6.74 -26.89 -13.06
CA ALA A 467 5.78 -28.00 -13.00
C ALA A 467 6.01 -29.06 -14.09
N THR A 468 6.43 -28.65 -15.29
CA THR A 468 6.59 -29.52 -16.45
C THR A 468 8.05 -29.91 -16.73
N ASP A 469 8.28 -30.97 -17.51
CA ASP A 469 9.64 -31.37 -17.89
C ASP A 469 10.34 -30.30 -18.74
N GLY A 470 9.59 -29.61 -19.62
CA GLY A 470 10.14 -28.49 -20.38
C GLY A 470 10.60 -27.33 -19.49
N GLN A 471 9.84 -27.01 -18.44
CA GLN A 471 10.24 -26.00 -17.45
C GLN A 471 11.46 -26.45 -16.65
N ARG A 472 11.53 -27.73 -16.24
CA ARG A 472 12.71 -28.28 -15.56
C ARG A 472 13.96 -28.23 -16.44
N GLU A 473 13.83 -28.50 -17.74
CA GLU A 473 14.93 -28.35 -18.68
C GLU A 473 15.36 -26.88 -18.82
N SER A 474 14.43 -25.93 -18.89
CA SER A 474 14.77 -24.50 -18.88
C SER A 474 15.55 -24.09 -17.62
N VAL A 475 15.17 -24.60 -16.43
CA VAL A 475 15.92 -24.35 -15.17
C VAL A 475 17.35 -24.87 -15.28
N ARG A 476 17.52 -26.08 -15.82
CA ARG A 476 18.84 -26.69 -16.05
C ARG A 476 19.68 -25.89 -17.03
N GLN A 477 19.08 -25.35 -18.10
CA GLN A 477 19.80 -24.52 -19.06
C GLN A 477 20.25 -23.18 -18.43
N ILE A 478 19.46 -22.58 -17.54
CA ILE A 478 19.89 -21.39 -16.78
C ILE A 478 21.03 -21.71 -15.82
N GLU A 479 21.02 -22.88 -15.17
CA GLU A 479 22.14 -23.34 -14.33
C GLU A 479 23.44 -23.48 -15.13
N LEU A 480 23.38 -24.09 -16.31
CA LEU A 480 24.54 -24.22 -17.19
C LEU A 480 25.02 -22.85 -17.69
N ALA A 481 24.09 -21.95 -18.04
CA ALA A 481 24.41 -20.57 -18.41
C ALA A 481 25.11 -19.82 -17.26
N GLU A 482 24.62 -19.97 -16.02
CA GLU A 482 25.23 -19.41 -14.81
C GLU A 482 26.68 -19.88 -14.66
N GLU A 483 26.94 -21.18 -14.84
CA GLU A 483 28.30 -21.74 -14.80
C GLU A 483 29.20 -21.18 -15.89
N GLN A 484 28.70 -21.06 -17.14
CA GLN A 484 29.48 -20.49 -18.24
C GLN A 484 29.80 -19.00 -18.02
N ALA A 485 28.86 -18.24 -17.46
CA ALA A 485 29.08 -16.84 -17.10
C ALA A 485 30.18 -16.70 -16.03
N LYS A 486 30.23 -17.60 -15.03
CA LYS A 486 31.28 -17.61 -13.99
C LYS A 486 32.68 -17.86 -14.55
N VAL A 487 32.81 -18.71 -15.58
CA VAL A 487 34.11 -19.03 -16.19
C VAL A 487 34.48 -18.11 -17.36
N GLY A 488 33.59 -17.20 -17.76
CA GLY A 488 33.84 -16.25 -18.83
C GLY A 488 33.62 -16.80 -20.25
N ASP A 489 32.94 -17.94 -20.43
CA ASP A 489 32.68 -18.53 -21.75
C ASP A 489 31.41 -17.95 -22.37
N GLY A 490 31.56 -16.78 -23.01
CA GLY A 490 30.45 -16.07 -23.63
C GLY A 490 29.77 -16.81 -24.80
N SER A 491 30.46 -17.76 -25.46
CA SER A 491 29.88 -18.51 -26.58
C SER A 491 28.90 -19.57 -26.06
N ARG A 492 29.34 -20.40 -25.11
CA ARG A 492 28.48 -21.43 -24.52
C ARG A 492 27.37 -20.84 -23.67
N LEU A 493 27.62 -19.71 -23.01
CA LEU A 493 26.60 -18.94 -22.31
C LEU A 493 25.40 -18.65 -23.24
N LYS A 494 25.66 -18.12 -24.44
CA LYS A 494 24.59 -17.80 -25.41
C LYS A 494 23.80 -19.03 -25.86
N GLU A 495 24.47 -20.17 -26.05
CA GLU A 495 23.80 -21.43 -26.42
C GLU A 495 22.82 -21.90 -25.34
N HIS A 496 23.24 -21.86 -24.08
CA HIS A 496 22.39 -22.24 -22.94
C HIS A 496 21.25 -21.24 -22.71
N LEU A 497 21.50 -19.93 -22.81
CA LEU A 497 20.43 -18.92 -22.71
C LEU A 497 19.38 -19.08 -23.82
N LYS A 498 19.82 -19.41 -25.04
CA LYS A 498 18.90 -19.70 -26.15
C LYS A 498 18.06 -20.96 -25.88
N ALA A 499 18.68 -22.00 -25.31
CA ALA A 499 18.01 -23.25 -24.96
C ALA A 499 17.02 -23.08 -23.79
N ALA A 500 17.27 -22.17 -22.85
CA ALA A 500 16.35 -21.87 -21.75
C ALA A 500 14.99 -21.34 -22.24
N GLY A 501 14.96 -20.64 -23.39
CA GLY A 501 13.75 -20.31 -24.13
C GLY A 501 12.91 -19.15 -23.56
N ARG A 502 11.73 -18.93 -24.14
CA ARG A 502 10.84 -17.81 -23.80
C ARG A 502 10.32 -17.82 -22.36
N TRP A 503 10.19 -18.99 -21.75
CA TRP A 503 9.69 -19.06 -20.37
C TRP A 503 10.67 -18.41 -19.38
N ALA A 504 11.97 -18.67 -19.53
CA ALA A 504 13.01 -18.01 -18.74
C ALA A 504 12.97 -16.48 -18.94
N LEU A 505 12.77 -16.02 -20.19
CA LEU A 505 12.62 -14.60 -20.48
C LEU A 505 11.45 -13.96 -19.72
N THR A 506 10.26 -14.57 -19.77
CA THR A 506 9.07 -14.05 -19.07
C THR A 506 9.28 -13.97 -17.56
N VAL A 507 10.02 -14.92 -16.96
CA VAL A 507 10.33 -14.87 -15.53
C VAL A 507 11.37 -13.77 -15.25
N ALA A 508 12.40 -13.63 -16.08
CA ALA A 508 13.39 -12.56 -15.95
C ALA A 508 12.77 -11.15 -16.05
N GLU A 509 11.84 -10.93 -16.98
CA GLU A 509 11.08 -9.68 -17.12
C GLU A 509 10.23 -9.38 -15.88
N ARG A 510 9.56 -10.39 -15.33
CA ARG A 510 8.75 -10.23 -14.10
C ARG A 510 9.58 -9.89 -12.87
N LEU A 511 10.83 -10.35 -12.83
CA LEU A 511 11.77 -10.08 -11.73
C LEU A 511 12.61 -8.80 -11.97
N ALA A 512 12.44 -8.14 -13.12
CA ALA A 512 13.25 -6.99 -13.53
C ALA A 512 14.77 -7.25 -13.51
N LEU A 513 15.20 -8.46 -13.89
CA LEU A 513 16.62 -8.85 -13.96
C LEU A 513 17.24 -8.37 -15.28
N THR A 514 17.56 -7.08 -15.37
CA THR A 514 17.91 -6.39 -16.62
C THR A 514 19.06 -7.01 -17.42
N ALA A 515 20.10 -7.53 -16.77
CA ALA A 515 21.23 -8.15 -17.46
C ALA A 515 20.86 -9.55 -17.97
N ALA A 516 20.16 -10.35 -17.16
CA ALA A 516 19.65 -11.66 -17.58
C ALA A 516 18.62 -11.52 -18.70
N GLU A 517 17.68 -10.57 -18.59
CA GLU A 517 16.69 -10.25 -19.62
C GLU A 517 17.37 -9.88 -20.95
N THR A 518 18.32 -8.94 -20.92
CA THR A 518 19.03 -8.50 -22.12
C THR A 518 19.82 -9.65 -22.75
N ALA A 519 20.51 -10.45 -21.93
CA ALA A 519 21.28 -11.60 -22.40
C ALA A 519 20.38 -12.67 -23.03
N ILE A 520 19.23 -12.99 -22.41
CA ILE A 520 18.26 -13.95 -22.94
C ILE A 520 17.64 -13.41 -24.24
N LYS A 521 17.20 -12.15 -24.29
CA LYS A 521 16.69 -11.51 -25.52
C LYS A 521 17.70 -11.62 -26.65
N SER A 522 18.95 -11.21 -26.41
CA SER A 522 20.01 -11.28 -27.41
C SER A 522 20.31 -12.71 -27.88
N SER A 523 20.13 -13.72 -27.03
CA SER A 523 20.36 -15.12 -27.39
C SER A 523 19.23 -15.73 -28.25
N LEU A 524 18.01 -15.23 -28.12
CA LEU A 524 16.83 -15.72 -28.85
C LEU A 524 16.75 -15.20 -30.29
N GLY A 525 17.44 -14.10 -30.60
CA GLY A 525 17.39 -13.42 -31.89
C GLY A 525 16.51 -12.19 -31.79
#